data_AF-A0A3G8X1S4-F1
#
_entry.id   AF-A0A3G8X1S4-F1
#
_cell.length_a   1.000
_cell.length_b   1.000
_cell.length_c   1.000
_cell.angle_alpha   90.00
_cell.angle_beta   90.00
_cell.angle_gamma   90.00
#
_symmetry.space_group_name_H-M   'P 1'
#
loop_
_entity.id
_entity.type
_entity.pdbx_description
1 polymer ?
#
loop_
_entity_poly.entity_id
_entity_poly.type
_entity_poly.pdbx_seq_one_letter_code
_entity_poly.pdbx_strand_id
1 'polypeptide(L)' 'MGLLKTAILGAAVYAGFKYVTKKDPITGKSIIDDIKDQAPEWIDKAKGYKNDFAQRAEYAKDDLGI' A
#
# COMPACT_ATOMS: atom_id res chain seq x y z
N MET A 1 -0.45 22.94 0.12
CA MET A 1 -1.87 22.60 -0.10
C MET A 1 -1.95 21.30 -0.89
N GLY A 2 -2.60 20.26 -0.35
CA GLY A 2 -2.35 18.84 -0.63
C GLY A 2 -2.78 18.25 -1.98
N LEU A 3 -3.26 19.06 -2.93
CA LEU A 3 -3.94 18.58 -4.14
C LEU A 3 -3.03 17.80 -5.10
N LEU A 4 -1.76 18.22 -5.25
CA LEU A 4 -0.76 17.53 -6.09
C LEU A 4 -0.40 16.15 -5.51
N LYS A 5 -0.22 16.03 -4.19
CA LYS A 5 0.08 14.74 -3.53
C LYS A 5 -1.10 13.79 -3.65
N THR A 6 -2.33 14.27 -3.49
CA THR A 6 -3.54 13.45 -3.70
C THR A 6 -3.74 13.05 -5.16
N ALA A 7 -3.39 13.94 -6.10
CA ALA A 7 -3.47 13.62 -7.53
C ALA A 7 -2.44 12.55 -7.94
N ILE A 8 -1.21 12.63 -7.43
CA ILE A 8 -0.17 11.60 -7.66
C ILE A 8 -0.58 10.27 -7.02
N LEU A 9 -1.10 10.29 -5.79
CA LEU A 9 -1.59 9.08 -5.12
C LEU A 9 -2.78 8.47 -5.88
N GLY A 10 -3.72 9.29 -6.32
CA GLY A 10 -4.85 8.87 -7.15
C GLY A 10 -4.41 8.30 -8.50
N ALA A 11 -3.42 8.90 -9.15
CA ALA A 11 -2.85 8.40 -10.40
C ALA A 11 -2.12 7.06 -10.20
N ALA A 12 -1.38 6.89 -9.12
CA ALA A 12 -0.71 5.63 -8.79
C ALA A 12 -1.70 4.52 -8.47
N VAL A 13 -2.75 4.80 -7.68
CA VAL A 13 -3.83 3.86 -7.39
C VAL A 13 -4.60 3.51 -8.67
N TYR A 14 -4.91 4.49 -9.52
CA TYR A 14 -5.60 4.25 -10.79
C TYR A 14 -4.73 3.45 -11.77
N ALA A 15 -3.43 3.73 -11.85
CA ALA A 15 -2.50 2.98 -12.69
C ALA A 15 -2.34 1.55 -12.20
N GLY A 16 -2.16 1.34 -10.89
CA GLY A 16 -2.09 0.02 -10.27
C GLY A 16 -3.39 -0.76 -10.45
N PHE A 17 -4.53 -0.13 -10.18
CA PHE A 17 -5.84 -0.75 -10.41
C PHE A 17 -6.06 -1.06 -11.88
N LYS A 18 -5.75 -0.16 -12.82
CA LYS A 18 -5.86 -0.41 -14.27
C LYS A 18 -4.95 -1.52 -14.75
N TYR A 19 -3.77 -1.70 -14.14
CA TYR A 19 -2.85 -2.79 -14.47
C TYR A 19 -3.34 -4.13 -13.91
N VAL A 20 -3.86 -4.13 -12.69
CA VAL A 20 -4.43 -5.31 -12.02
C VAL A 20 -5.79 -5.71 -12.61
N THR A 21 -6.58 -4.74 -13.08
CA THR A 21 -7.92 -4.97 -13.65
C THR A 21 -7.95 -5.08 -15.17
N LYS A 22 -6.84 -4.82 -15.86
CA LYS A 22 -6.68 -5.29 -17.25
C LYS A 22 -6.80 -6.81 -17.17
N LYS A 23 -7.96 -7.32 -17.58
CA LYS A 23 -8.23 -8.75 -17.67
C LYS A 23 -7.12 -9.37 -18.49
N ASP A 24 -6.30 -10.16 -17.83
CA ASP A 24 -5.39 -11.05 -18.53
C ASP A 24 -6.27 -12.04 -19.33
N PRO A 25 -6.14 -12.13 -20.66
CA PRO A 25 -6.92 -13.05 -21.49
C PRO A 25 -6.62 -14.52 -21.17
N ILE A 26 -5.64 -14.81 -20.30
CA ILE A 26 -5.20 -16.16 -19.97
C ILE A 26 -5.91 -16.76 -18.74
N THR A 27 -6.20 -15.99 -17.69
CA THR A 27 -6.57 -16.63 -16.40
C THR A 27 -8.03 -16.57 -16.02
N GLY A 28 -8.82 -15.54 -16.37
CA GLY A 28 -10.29 -15.53 -16.15
C GLY A 28 -10.83 -15.80 -14.71
N LYS A 29 -9.99 -16.16 -13.74
CA LYS A 29 -10.27 -16.54 -12.35
C LYS A 29 -8.95 -16.58 -11.53
N SER A 30 -9.07 -16.33 -10.23
CA SER A 30 -8.15 -16.62 -9.10
C SER A 30 -7.08 -15.63 -8.59
N ILE A 31 -6.59 -14.60 -9.29
CA ILE A 31 -5.63 -13.66 -8.62
C ILE A 31 -6.34 -12.76 -7.58
N ILE A 32 -7.61 -12.42 -7.79
CA ILE A 32 -8.40 -11.66 -6.82
C ILE A 32 -8.73 -12.50 -5.59
N ASP A 33 -8.97 -13.82 -5.72
CA ASP A 33 -9.15 -14.70 -4.56
C ASP A 33 -7.81 -14.92 -3.83
N ASP A 34 -6.70 -15.13 -4.53
CA ASP A 34 -5.37 -15.24 -3.91
C ASP A 34 -4.94 -13.93 -3.22
N ILE A 35 -5.20 -12.76 -3.83
CA ILE A 35 -4.98 -11.46 -3.18
C ILE A 35 -5.93 -11.28 -2.00
N LYS A 36 -7.14 -11.82 -2.02
CA LYS A 36 -8.11 -11.66 -0.93
C LYS A 36 -7.82 -12.60 0.24
N ASP A 37 -7.30 -13.80 -0.03
CA ASP A 37 -6.78 -14.75 0.96
C ASP A 37 -5.42 -14.28 1.53
N GLN A 38 -4.55 -13.68 0.71
CA GLN A 38 -3.29 -13.06 1.18
C GLN A 38 -3.45 -11.62 1.68
N ALA A 39 -4.58 -10.95 1.43
CA ALA A 39 -4.86 -9.60 1.90
C ALA A 39 -4.64 -9.44 3.41
N PRO A 40 -5.14 -10.33 4.29
CA PRO A 40 -4.86 -10.23 5.72
C PRO A 40 -3.35 -10.25 6.02
N GLU A 41 -2.58 -11.15 5.39
CA GLU A 41 -1.12 -11.19 5.57
C GLU A 41 -0.43 -9.90 5.09
N TRP A 42 -0.92 -9.29 4.01
CA TRP A 42 -0.34 -8.06 3.49
C TRP A 42 -0.69 -6.86 4.38
N ILE A 43 -1.88 -6.85 4.96
CA ILE A 43 -2.30 -5.87 5.96
C ILE A 43 -1.46 -6.04 7.24
N ASP A 44 -1.23 -7.26 7.70
CA ASP A 44 -0.41 -7.51 8.88
C ASP A 44 1.06 -7.17 8.66
N LYS A 45 1.63 -7.50 7.50
CA LYS A 45 2.96 -7.02 7.11
C LYS A 45 3.00 -5.50 7.04
N ALA A 46 2.02 -4.86 6.40
CA ALA A 46 1.96 -3.40 6.32
C ALA A 46 1.84 -2.73 7.70
N LYS A 47 1.09 -3.33 8.63
CA LYS A 47 1.01 -2.88 10.04
C LYS A 47 2.35 -3.02 10.75
N GLY A 48 3.05 -4.15 10.59
CA GLY A 48 4.38 -4.36 11.14
C GLY A 48 5.37 -3.31 10.64
N TYR A 49 5.48 -3.16 9.31
CA TYR A 49 6.33 -2.13 8.70
C TYR A 49 5.97 -0.71 9.15
N LYS A 50 4.68 -0.38 9.26
CA LYS A 50 4.24 0.92 9.75
C LYS A 50 4.63 1.12 11.22
N ASN A 51 4.51 0.08 12.06
CA ASN A 51 4.88 0.14 13.46
C ASN A 51 6.39 0.34 13.62
N ASP A 52 7.22 -0.43 12.91
CA ASP A 52 8.68 -0.24 12.88
C ASP A 52 9.07 1.16 12.41
N PHE A 53 8.44 1.66 11.35
CA PHE A 53 8.72 2.99 10.82
C PHE A 53 8.25 4.09 11.77
N ALA A 54 7.09 3.93 12.39
CA ALA A 54 6.55 4.85 13.38
C ALA A 54 7.45 4.88 14.62
N GLN A 55 7.88 3.72 15.10
CA GLN A 55 8.75 3.59 16.26
C GLN A 55 10.13 4.20 15.98
N ARG A 56 10.72 3.93 14.81
CA ARG A 56 11.97 4.59 14.39
C ARG A 56 11.81 6.09 14.21
N ALA A 57 10.69 6.55 13.65
CA ALA A 57 10.40 7.97 13.51
C ALA A 57 10.16 8.64 14.86
N GLU A 58 9.57 7.93 15.83
CA GLU A 58 9.36 8.40 17.20
C GLU A 58 10.68 8.51 17.94
N TYR A 59 11.53 7.47 17.90
CA TYR A 59 12.89 7.54 18.47
C TYR A 59 13.72 8.65 17.83
N ALA A 60 13.66 8.81 16.51
CA ALA A 60 14.37 9.89 15.83
C ALA A 60 13.84 11.29 16.20
N LYS A 61 12.54 11.42 16.50
CA LYS A 61 11.97 12.68 17.00
C LYS A 61 12.42 12.98 18.43
N ASP A 62 12.40 11.96 19.29
CA ASP A 62 12.83 12.06 20.68
C ASP A 62 14.32 12.47 20.77
N ASP A 63 15.17 11.87 19.94
CA ASP A 63 16.61 12.20 19.84
C ASP A 63 16.87 13.61 19.27
N LEU A 64 15.97 14.11 18.41
CA LEU A 64 16.03 15.47 17.84
C LEU A 64 15.40 16.55 18.73
N GLY A 65 14.77 16.18 19.86
CA GLY A 65 14.18 17.12 20.81
C GLY A 65 13.01 17.95 20.26
N ILE A 66 12.30 17.43 19.25
CA ILE A 66 11.13 18.06 18.57
C ILE A 66 9.86 17.22 18.64
#